data_AF-A0A6L7SQK2-F1
#
_entry.id   AF-A0A6L7SQK2-F1
#
_cell.length_a   1.000
_cell.length_b   1.000
_cell.length_c   1.000
_cell.angle_alpha   90.00
_cell.angle_beta   90.00
_cell.angle_gamma   90.00
#
_symmetry.space_group_name_H-M   'P 1'
#
loop_
_entity.id
_entity.type
_entity.pdbx_description
1 polymer ?
#
loop_
_entity_poly.entity_id
_entity_poly.type
_entity_poly.pdbx_seq_one_letter_code
_entity_poly.pdbx_strand_id
1 'polypeptide(L)'
;MKRENTILGIIGGTGFEGVPEFEITRQQVVNTPYGEPSSALYRVSLHGNPSIFLSRHGTGSRIMPHQINYRANIFALRDLGVTDVIAMGAVGGITPQFTTGSLALPDQVIDYTWGREHTFFDNAVDLDIRTRESGHTEFAYPYDHHLRESILNCAKITGIPVIDHGVYGVTQGPRLETAAEIDRMDRDGVDVVGMTAMPEAALARELGMSYATLAMVVNPAAGRSDEPISMESIHQVLENTTDKAHQLLLSLSSVG
;
A
#
# COMPACT_ATOMS: atom_id res chain seq x y z
N MET A 1 -19.88 9.21 10.67
CA MET A 1 -19.52 10.34 11.55
C MET A 1 -18.10 10.75 11.17
N LYS A 2 -17.89 11.94 10.59
CA LYS A 2 -16.53 12.39 10.20
C LYS A 2 -15.63 12.39 11.44
N ARG A 3 -14.45 11.75 11.40
CA ARG A 3 -13.46 11.85 12.49
C ARG A 3 -12.87 13.27 12.39
N GLU A 4 -12.98 14.07 13.44
CA GLU A 4 -12.58 15.49 13.45
C GLU A 4 -11.06 15.75 13.33
N ASN A 5 -10.25 14.75 12.95
CA ASN A 5 -8.80 14.92 12.76
C ASN A 5 -8.18 13.78 11.94
N THR A 6 -8.61 13.59 10.69
CA THR A 6 -7.98 12.60 9.79
C THR A 6 -6.63 13.10 9.31
N ILE A 7 -5.57 12.32 9.55
CA ILE A 7 -4.24 12.52 9.00
C ILE A 7 -3.96 11.34 8.07
N LEU A 8 -3.78 11.64 6.79
CA LEU A 8 -3.51 10.65 5.77
C LEU A 8 -2.02 10.26 5.77
N GLY A 9 -1.74 8.97 5.89
CA GLY A 9 -0.46 8.35 5.61
C GLY A 9 -0.45 7.81 4.18
N ILE A 10 0.62 8.08 3.44
CA ILE A 10 0.84 7.56 2.09
C ILE A 10 2.09 6.70 2.13
N ILE A 11 1.95 5.43 1.75
CA ILE A 11 3.07 4.50 1.61
C ILE A 11 3.24 4.17 0.12
N GLY A 12 4.36 4.59 -0.46
CA GLY A 12 4.63 4.43 -1.89
C GLY A 12 6.07 4.04 -2.21
N GLY A 13 6.37 3.94 -3.51
CA GLY A 13 7.75 3.81 -4.00
C GLY A 13 8.48 5.16 -4.05
N THR A 14 9.70 5.17 -4.60
CA THR A 14 10.42 6.40 -4.91
C THR A 14 9.69 7.20 -5.99
N GLY A 15 9.74 8.54 -5.92
CA GLY A 15 9.09 9.43 -6.91
C GLY A 15 8.20 10.51 -6.28
N PHE A 16 7.86 10.37 -5.00
CA PHE A 16 7.02 11.33 -4.28
C PHE A 16 7.66 12.72 -4.13
N GLU A 17 8.99 12.80 -4.01
CA GLU A 17 9.73 14.07 -3.87
C GLU A 17 9.68 14.96 -5.12
N GLY A 18 9.31 14.41 -6.27
CA GLY A 18 9.29 15.11 -7.56
C GLY A 18 7.95 15.73 -7.94
N VAL A 19 6.90 15.55 -7.13
CA VAL A 19 5.55 16.00 -7.45
C VAL A 19 5.35 17.43 -6.93
N PRO A 20 5.19 18.44 -7.80
CA PRO A 20 5.12 19.85 -7.39
C PRO A 20 4.01 20.16 -6.39
N GLU A 21 2.91 19.41 -6.43
CA GLU A 21 1.74 19.58 -5.58
C GLU A 21 1.92 19.00 -4.16
N PHE A 22 2.97 18.21 -3.94
CA PHE A 22 3.31 17.65 -2.63
C PHE A 22 4.35 18.54 -1.94
N GLU A 23 3.88 19.57 -1.24
CA GLU A 23 4.77 20.47 -0.51
C GLU A 23 5.35 19.74 0.72
N ILE A 24 6.65 19.41 0.66
CA ILE A 24 7.38 18.82 1.79
C ILE A 24 7.64 19.90 2.83
N THR A 25 6.95 19.81 3.96
CA THR A 25 7.08 20.77 5.07
C THR A 25 8.15 20.37 6.07
N ARG A 26 8.41 19.07 6.23
CA ARG A 26 9.42 18.55 7.16
C ARG A 26 9.83 17.13 6.82
N GLN A 27 11.13 16.83 6.89
CA GLN A 27 11.65 15.48 6.94
C GLN A 27 11.97 15.09 8.39
N GLN A 28 11.57 13.90 8.81
CA GLN A 28 11.78 13.42 10.17
C GLN A 28 12.29 11.97 10.17
N VAL A 29 13.45 11.77 10.79
CA VAL A 29 13.95 10.43 11.13
C VAL A 29 13.29 10.01 12.44
N VAL A 30 12.71 8.81 12.47
CA VAL A 30 11.98 8.27 13.62
C VAL A 30 12.58 6.91 13.97
N ASN A 31 12.79 6.67 15.26
CA ASN A 31 13.12 5.34 15.79
C ASN A 31 11.86 4.76 16.42
N THR A 32 11.58 3.50 16.13
CA THR A 32 10.46 2.79 16.75
C THR A 32 10.96 1.69 17.69
N PRO A 33 10.13 1.21 18.61
CA PRO A 33 10.43 0.01 19.39
C PRO A 33 10.67 -1.25 18.53
N TYR A 34 10.29 -1.23 17.25
CA TYR A 34 10.47 -2.31 16.28
C TYR A 34 11.65 -2.10 15.33
N GLY A 35 12.51 -1.10 15.61
CA GLY A 35 13.65 -0.73 14.77
C GLY A 35 13.38 0.49 13.89
N GLU A 36 14.22 0.65 12.86
CA GLU A 36 14.14 1.79 11.93
C GLU A 36 13.09 1.53 10.83
N PRO A 37 12.27 2.55 10.48
CA PRO A 37 11.47 2.53 9.27
C PRO A 37 12.34 2.49 8.00
N SER A 38 11.73 2.15 6.87
CA SER A 38 12.40 2.05 5.57
C SER A 38 13.10 3.35 5.12
N SER A 39 12.54 4.51 5.49
CA SER A 39 13.09 5.83 5.21
C SER A 39 12.74 6.82 6.32
N ALA A 40 13.29 8.04 6.23
CA ALA A 40 12.68 9.17 6.90
C ALA A 40 11.21 9.33 6.48
N LEU A 41 10.38 9.85 7.38
CA LEU A 41 8.99 10.20 7.12
C LEU A 41 8.94 11.67 6.71
N TYR A 42 8.11 11.99 5.72
CA TYR A 42 7.96 13.33 5.19
C TYR A 42 6.58 13.87 5.53
N ARG A 43 6.52 14.97 6.28
CA ARG A 43 5.28 15.74 6.45
C ARG A 43 5.04 16.51 5.17
N VAL A 44 3.89 16.28 4.55
CA VAL A 44 3.54 16.83 3.25
C VAL A 44 2.18 17.51 3.33
N SER A 45 2.02 18.60 2.59
CA SER A 45 0.76 19.32 2.46
C SER A 45 0.14 19.01 1.11
N LEU A 46 -1.06 18.42 1.11
CA LEU A 46 -1.84 18.10 -0.08
C LEU A 46 -2.94 19.15 -0.25
N HIS A 47 -2.69 20.21 -1.00
CA HIS A 47 -3.59 21.38 -1.10
C HIS A 47 -3.98 21.95 0.28
N GLY A 48 -3.01 22.06 1.20
CA GLY A 48 -3.23 22.59 2.55
C GLY A 48 -3.61 21.54 3.59
N ASN A 49 -3.86 20.29 3.19
CA ASN A 49 -4.20 19.23 4.13
C ASN A 49 -2.94 18.47 4.59
N PRO A 50 -2.74 18.32 5.90
CA PRO A 50 -1.57 17.63 6.43
C PRO A 50 -1.63 16.14 6.12
N SER A 51 -0.51 15.60 5.64
CA SER A 51 -0.32 14.18 5.35
C SER A 51 1.11 13.75 5.66
N ILE A 52 1.35 12.44 5.74
CA ILE A 52 2.67 11.86 5.99
C ILE A 52 3.01 10.89 4.87
N PHE A 53 4.15 11.07 4.22
CA PHE A 53 4.67 10.14 3.23
C PHE A 53 5.81 9.28 3.79
N LEU A 54 5.81 8.00 3.41
CA LEU A 54 6.87 7.03 3.71
C LEU A 54 7.22 6.23 2.45
N SER A 55 8.52 6.18 2.08
CA SER A 55 9.00 5.31 1.01
C SER A 55 9.14 3.88 1.51
N ARG A 56 8.34 2.96 0.97
CA ARG A 56 8.31 1.56 1.39
C ARG A 56 9.66 0.87 1.24
N HIS A 57 10.39 1.18 0.17
CA HIS A 57 11.66 0.54 -0.20
C HIS A 57 12.89 1.38 0.19
N GLY A 58 12.69 2.44 0.97
CA GLY A 58 13.74 3.36 1.37
C GLY A 58 14.17 4.30 0.24
N THR A 59 15.17 5.14 0.52
CA THR A 59 15.74 6.05 -0.48
C THR A 59 16.51 5.24 -1.54
N GLY A 60 16.14 5.44 -2.81
CA GLY A 60 16.72 4.70 -3.94
C GLY A 60 16.25 3.25 -4.08
N SER A 61 15.12 2.87 -3.45
CA SER A 61 14.45 1.57 -3.63
C SER A 61 15.35 0.35 -3.37
N ARG A 62 16.14 0.38 -2.30
CA ARG A 62 17.17 -0.63 -2.01
C ARG A 62 16.70 -1.79 -1.13
N ILE A 63 15.57 -1.63 -0.43
CA ILE A 63 15.06 -2.64 0.50
C ILE A 63 14.14 -3.60 -0.25
N MET A 64 14.45 -4.89 -0.25
CA MET A 64 13.62 -5.89 -0.91
C MET A 64 12.32 -6.14 -0.15
N PRO A 65 11.21 -6.56 -0.82
CA PRO A 65 9.90 -6.71 -0.18
C PRO A 65 9.88 -7.53 1.12
N HIS A 66 10.61 -8.65 1.16
CA HIS A 66 10.69 -9.53 2.33
C HIS A 66 11.59 -9.01 3.47
N GLN A 67 12.35 -7.93 3.22
CA GLN A 67 13.26 -7.32 4.20
C GLN A 67 12.73 -6.00 4.78
N ILE A 68 11.59 -5.52 4.27
CA ILE A 68 10.96 -4.31 4.77
C ILE A 68 10.56 -4.51 6.23
N ASN A 69 10.91 -3.53 7.07
CA ASN A 69 10.46 -3.50 8.45
C ASN A 69 9.04 -2.92 8.54
N TYR A 70 8.05 -3.72 8.16
CA TYR A 70 6.65 -3.30 8.12
C TYR A 70 6.13 -2.81 9.48
N ARG A 71 6.57 -3.44 10.58
CA ARG A 71 6.23 -3.01 11.94
C ARG A 71 6.71 -1.59 12.22
N ALA A 72 7.98 -1.29 11.93
CA ALA A 72 8.51 0.06 12.14
C ALA A 72 7.81 1.09 11.26
N ASN A 73 7.52 0.75 10.00
CA ASN A 73 6.80 1.62 9.07
C ASN A 73 5.41 2.01 9.59
N ILE A 74 4.58 1.01 9.90
CA ILE A 74 3.20 1.22 10.36
C ILE A 74 3.19 1.88 11.74
N PHE A 75 4.07 1.48 12.66
CA PHE A 75 4.15 2.07 13.99
C PHE A 75 4.56 3.55 13.92
N ALA A 76 5.54 3.91 13.09
CA ALA A 76 5.97 5.30 12.93
C ALA A 76 4.83 6.19 12.39
N LEU A 77 4.02 5.70 11.45
CA LEU A 77 2.85 6.43 10.96
C LEU A 77 1.84 6.67 12.09
N ARG A 78 1.49 5.62 12.85
CA ARG A 78 0.59 5.74 14.01
C ARG A 78 1.12 6.76 15.03
N ASP A 79 2.41 6.71 15.35
CA ASP A 79 3.04 7.62 16.33
C ASP A 79 2.99 9.10 15.88
N LEU A 80 3.02 9.34 14.57
CA LEU A 80 2.83 10.68 14.00
C LEU A 80 1.37 11.12 13.89
N GLY A 81 0.42 10.30 14.38
CA GLY A 81 -1.01 10.60 14.42
C GLY A 81 -1.78 10.21 13.15
N VAL A 82 -1.16 9.44 12.24
CA VAL A 82 -1.86 8.93 11.05
C VAL A 82 -3.03 8.04 11.47
N THR A 83 -4.18 8.28 10.86
CA THR A 83 -5.43 7.57 11.13
C THR A 83 -5.92 6.76 9.93
N ASP A 84 -5.54 7.19 8.72
CA ASP A 84 -5.92 6.57 7.46
C ASP A 84 -4.67 6.39 6.60
N VAL A 85 -4.46 5.20 6.04
CA VAL A 85 -3.27 4.86 5.24
C VAL A 85 -3.70 4.43 3.84
N ILE A 86 -3.15 5.09 2.83
CA ILE A 86 -3.24 4.66 1.44
C ILE A 86 -1.87 4.15 0.99
N ALA A 87 -1.83 2.87 0.65
CA ALA A 87 -0.64 2.18 0.21
C ALA A 87 -0.68 1.94 -1.30
N MET A 88 0.25 2.55 -2.04
CA MET A 88 0.41 2.33 -3.48
C MET A 88 1.39 1.19 -3.73
N GLY A 89 1.07 0.29 -4.66
CA GLY A 89 1.94 -0.85 -4.99
C GLY A 89 1.83 -1.25 -6.45
N ALA A 90 2.95 -1.53 -7.09
CA ALA A 90 3.01 -2.14 -8.41
C ALA A 90 2.60 -3.63 -8.32
N VAL A 91 1.75 -4.07 -9.23
CA VAL A 91 1.24 -5.45 -9.30
C VAL A 91 1.23 -5.99 -10.73
N GLY A 92 1.26 -7.32 -10.84
CA GLY A 92 0.96 -8.05 -12.07
C GLY A 92 -0.53 -8.41 -12.15
N GLY A 93 -1.15 -8.22 -13.32
CA GLY A 93 -2.54 -8.61 -13.57
C GLY A 93 -2.67 -10.09 -13.92
N ILE A 94 -3.51 -10.83 -13.21
CA ILE A 94 -3.78 -12.26 -13.48
C ILE A 94 -5.03 -12.43 -14.34
N THR A 95 -6.13 -11.75 -13.99
CA THR A 95 -7.42 -11.89 -14.66
C THR A 95 -7.62 -10.81 -15.75
N PRO A 96 -8.45 -11.06 -16.80
CA PRO A 96 -8.52 -10.19 -17.98
C PRO A 96 -8.94 -8.73 -17.73
N GLN A 97 -9.57 -8.46 -16.59
CA GLN A 97 -10.04 -7.11 -16.23
C GLN A 97 -8.89 -6.21 -15.73
N PHE A 98 -7.83 -6.82 -15.21
CA PHE A 98 -6.69 -6.13 -14.60
C PHE A 98 -5.56 -6.01 -15.62
N THR A 99 -5.77 -5.12 -16.60
CA THR A 99 -4.80 -4.86 -17.66
C THR A 99 -3.73 -3.84 -17.23
N THR A 100 -2.57 -3.88 -17.89
CA THR A 100 -1.49 -2.89 -17.72
C THR A 100 -2.00 -1.45 -17.83
N GLY A 101 -1.60 -0.59 -16.87
CA GLY A 101 -2.01 0.81 -16.76
C GLY A 101 -3.31 1.05 -15.99
N SER A 102 -3.99 -0.01 -15.56
CA SER A 102 -5.17 0.06 -14.70
C SER A 102 -4.79 0.39 -13.26
N LEU A 103 -5.64 1.20 -12.63
CA LEU A 103 -5.70 1.33 -11.18
C LEU A 103 -6.78 0.41 -10.64
N ALA A 104 -6.47 -0.32 -9.59
CA ALA A 104 -7.41 -1.17 -8.89
C ALA A 104 -7.40 -0.87 -7.39
N LEU A 105 -8.55 -1.08 -6.78
CA LEU A 105 -8.76 -0.92 -5.34
C LEU A 105 -9.27 -2.25 -4.78
N PRO A 106 -8.36 -3.22 -4.56
CA PRO A 106 -8.70 -4.52 -3.98
C PRO A 106 -9.57 -4.40 -2.72
N ASP A 107 -10.46 -5.35 -2.54
CA ASP A 107 -11.31 -5.51 -1.36
C ASP A 107 -10.93 -6.74 -0.53
N GLN A 108 -10.11 -7.64 -1.09
CA GLN A 108 -9.65 -8.86 -0.45
C GLN A 108 -8.15 -9.12 -0.69
N VAL A 109 -7.57 -9.98 0.14
CA VAL A 109 -6.15 -10.35 0.09
C VAL A 109 -5.95 -11.82 0.41
N ILE A 110 -5.02 -12.49 -0.30
CA ILE A 110 -4.53 -13.82 0.04
C ILE A 110 -3.03 -13.71 0.30
N ASP A 111 -2.61 -14.12 1.50
CA ASP A 111 -1.23 -14.01 1.96
C ASP A 111 -0.45 -15.31 1.69
N TYR A 112 0.55 -15.24 0.81
CA TYR A 112 1.51 -16.31 0.54
C TYR A 112 2.91 -15.98 1.11
N THR A 113 3.02 -14.94 1.94
CA THR A 113 4.28 -14.51 2.54
C THR A 113 4.67 -15.41 3.72
N TRP A 114 5.94 -15.35 4.11
CA TRP A 114 6.46 -16.11 5.24
C TRP A 114 7.68 -15.43 5.85
N GLY A 115 7.97 -15.70 7.13
CA GLY A 115 9.17 -15.19 7.82
C GLY A 115 9.23 -13.66 8.00
N ARG A 116 8.14 -12.94 7.67
CA ARG A 116 7.99 -11.51 7.93
C ARG A 116 7.43 -11.32 9.34
N GLU A 117 7.93 -10.32 10.04
CA GLU A 117 7.37 -9.86 11.31
C GLU A 117 5.98 -9.25 11.04
N HIS A 118 4.91 -9.95 11.41
CA HIS A 118 3.55 -9.70 10.92
C HIS A 118 2.55 -9.34 12.02
N THR A 119 3.00 -9.20 13.27
CA THR A 119 2.16 -8.76 14.38
C THR A 119 2.94 -7.91 15.38
N PHE A 120 2.25 -7.01 16.06
CA PHE A 120 2.76 -6.25 17.21
C PHE A 120 2.52 -6.95 18.54
N PHE A 121 1.73 -8.03 18.58
CA PHE A 121 1.40 -8.73 19.82
C PHE A 121 2.54 -9.65 20.30
N ASP A 122 3.44 -10.05 19.40
CA ASP A 122 4.65 -10.80 19.76
C ASP A 122 5.61 -9.90 20.56
N ASN A 123 5.78 -10.22 21.84
CA ASN A 123 6.59 -9.43 22.77
C ASN A 123 6.19 -7.95 22.84
N ALA A 124 4.90 -7.63 22.65
CA ALA A 124 4.34 -6.27 22.56
C ALA A 124 5.10 -5.30 23.46
N VAL A 125 5.83 -4.35 22.90
CA VAL A 125 6.69 -3.41 23.66
C VAL A 125 5.94 -2.12 24.01
N ASP A 126 4.89 -1.81 23.26
CA ASP A 126 4.01 -0.66 23.46
C ASP A 126 2.91 -0.98 24.50
N LEU A 127 2.64 -0.05 25.41
CA LEU A 127 1.71 -0.24 26.53
C LEU A 127 0.24 -0.32 26.06
N ASP A 128 -0.15 0.42 25.02
CA ASP A 128 -1.51 0.34 24.46
C ASP A 128 -1.78 -1.07 23.93
N ILE A 129 -0.79 -1.64 23.23
CA ILE A 129 -0.87 -2.98 22.64
C ILE A 129 -0.85 -4.05 23.74
N ARG A 130 0.03 -3.91 24.76
CA ARG A 130 0.15 -4.86 25.89
C ARG A 130 -1.13 -5.05 26.70
N THR A 131 -1.98 -4.02 26.76
CA THR A 131 -3.19 -4.05 27.59
C THR A 131 -4.41 -4.67 26.89
N ARG A 132 -4.29 -4.99 25.59
CA ARG A 132 -5.36 -5.66 24.84
C ARG A 132 -5.41 -7.16 25.15
N GLU A 133 -6.60 -7.69 25.36
CA GLU A 133 -6.82 -9.06 25.87
C GLU A 133 -6.40 -10.19 24.90
N SER A 134 -6.35 -9.92 23.59
CA SER A 134 -5.97 -10.92 22.58
C SER A 134 -5.41 -10.25 21.31
N GLY A 135 -4.39 -10.88 20.72
CA GLY A 135 -3.82 -10.50 19.42
C GLY A 135 -4.56 -11.06 18.20
N HIS A 136 -5.73 -11.68 18.39
CA HIS A 136 -6.54 -12.20 17.29
C HIS A 136 -7.36 -11.08 16.64
N THR A 137 -6.73 -10.39 15.70
CA THR A 137 -7.31 -9.28 14.96
C THR A 137 -8.34 -9.76 13.94
N GLU A 138 -9.55 -9.19 13.99
CA GLU A 138 -10.59 -9.39 12.96
C GLU A 138 -10.09 -8.84 11.61
N PHE A 139 -10.16 -9.68 10.57
CA PHE A 139 -9.55 -9.38 9.27
C PHE A 139 -10.32 -9.94 8.08
N ALA A 140 -11.63 -10.23 8.21
CA ALA A 140 -12.45 -10.73 7.10
C ALA A 140 -12.55 -9.70 5.96
N TYR A 141 -12.45 -8.40 6.29
CA TYR A 141 -12.37 -7.31 5.33
C TYR A 141 -11.10 -6.50 5.60
N PRO A 142 -9.99 -6.80 4.92
CA PRO A 142 -8.67 -6.26 5.25
C PRO A 142 -8.58 -4.75 5.01
N TYR A 143 -9.33 -4.24 4.04
CA TYR A 143 -9.31 -2.85 3.64
C TYR A 143 -10.55 -2.10 4.16
N ASP A 144 -10.34 -0.86 4.62
CA ASP A 144 -11.42 -0.05 5.20
C ASP A 144 -12.42 0.40 4.12
N HIS A 145 -13.70 0.10 4.34
CA HIS A 145 -14.78 0.39 3.39
C HIS A 145 -14.92 1.89 3.11
N HIS A 146 -14.87 2.74 4.14
CA HIS A 146 -15.08 4.18 3.96
C HIS A 146 -13.91 4.85 3.28
N LEU A 147 -12.69 4.41 3.56
CA LEU A 147 -11.50 4.87 2.85
C LEU A 147 -11.56 4.46 1.37
N ARG A 148 -12.00 3.22 1.08
CA ARG A 148 -12.22 2.77 -0.31
C ARG A 148 -13.26 3.63 -1.03
N GLU A 149 -14.44 3.84 -0.42
CA GLU A 149 -15.48 4.72 -0.98
C GLU A 149 -14.99 6.13 -1.26
N SER A 150 -14.15 6.69 -0.38
CA SER A 150 -13.59 8.03 -0.54
C SER A 150 -12.68 8.12 -1.77
N ILE A 151 -11.84 7.10 -1.99
CA ILE A 151 -10.99 7.00 -3.20
C ILE A 151 -11.85 6.87 -4.46
N LEU A 152 -12.90 6.05 -4.45
CA LEU A 152 -13.79 5.86 -5.59
C LEU A 152 -14.59 7.12 -5.93
N ASN A 153 -14.99 7.90 -4.93
CA ASN A 153 -15.61 9.20 -5.16
C ASN A 153 -14.64 10.19 -5.81
N CYS A 154 -13.38 10.18 -5.40
CA CYS A 154 -12.33 10.96 -6.07
C CYS A 154 -12.12 10.51 -7.52
N ALA A 155 -12.13 9.21 -7.78
CA ALA A 155 -12.05 8.65 -9.13
C ALA A 155 -13.20 9.15 -10.04
N LYS A 156 -14.42 9.26 -9.50
CA LYS A 156 -15.56 9.84 -10.24
C LYS A 156 -15.36 11.33 -10.52
N ILE A 157 -14.80 12.10 -9.57
CA ILE A 157 -14.57 13.55 -9.71
C ILE A 157 -13.48 13.83 -10.75
N THR A 158 -12.38 13.07 -10.72
CA THR A 158 -11.24 13.24 -11.63
C THR A 158 -11.45 12.59 -12.99
N GLY A 159 -12.44 11.71 -13.13
CA GLY A 159 -12.67 10.91 -14.33
C GLY A 159 -11.62 9.80 -14.54
N ILE A 160 -10.81 9.51 -13.52
CA ILE A 160 -9.78 8.46 -13.58
C ILE A 160 -10.46 7.10 -13.30
N PRO A 161 -10.42 6.13 -14.23
CA PRO A 161 -11.01 4.82 -14.00
C PRO A 161 -10.25 4.05 -12.92
N VAL A 162 -10.99 3.47 -11.97
CA VAL A 162 -10.48 2.59 -10.92
C VAL A 162 -11.36 1.35 -10.84
N ILE A 163 -10.76 0.17 -10.81
CA ILE A 163 -11.46 -1.11 -10.63
C ILE A 163 -11.80 -1.25 -9.13
N ASP A 164 -13.09 -1.26 -8.80
CA ASP A 164 -13.62 -1.32 -7.42
C ASP A 164 -13.82 -2.76 -6.92
N HIS A 165 -12.81 -3.60 -7.06
CA HIS A 165 -12.75 -4.93 -6.45
C HIS A 165 -11.39 -5.54 -6.77
N GLY A 166 -11.11 -6.68 -6.13
CA GLY A 166 -10.09 -7.61 -6.55
C GLY A 166 -9.49 -8.32 -5.35
N VAL A 167 -9.04 -9.54 -5.59
CA VAL A 167 -8.25 -10.29 -4.61
C VAL A 167 -6.76 -10.07 -4.90
N TYR A 168 -6.05 -9.45 -3.96
CA TYR A 168 -4.60 -9.25 -4.04
C TYR A 168 -3.88 -10.50 -3.49
N GLY A 169 -3.13 -11.21 -4.33
CA GLY A 169 -2.22 -12.28 -3.91
C GLY A 169 -0.85 -11.71 -3.53
N VAL A 170 -0.45 -11.86 -2.26
CA VAL A 170 0.84 -11.33 -1.79
C VAL A 170 1.88 -12.43 -1.75
N THR A 171 2.85 -12.38 -2.66
CA THR A 171 3.96 -13.32 -2.71
C THR A 171 5.17 -12.80 -1.95
N GLN A 172 6.09 -13.71 -1.63
CA GLN A 172 7.28 -13.37 -0.84
C GLN A 172 8.30 -12.49 -1.59
N GLY A 173 8.49 -12.74 -2.89
CA GLY A 173 9.62 -12.21 -3.65
C GLY A 173 10.99 -12.73 -3.15
N PRO A 174 12.12 -12.18 -3.67
CA PRO A 174 12.20 -11.12 -4.67
C PRO A 174 12.06 -11.62 -6.11
N ARG A 175 12.06 -12.95 -6.35
CA ARG A 175 11.76 -13.48 -7.68
C ARG A 175 10.32 -13.15 -8.07
N LEU A 176 10.08 -12.99 -9.36
CA LEU A 176 8.73 -13.08 -9.91
C LEU A 176 8.24 -14.54 -9.87
N GLU A 177 6.95 -14.71 -10.05
CA GLU A 177 6.28 -16.00 -10.04
C GLU A 177 6.56 -16.80 -11.32
N THR A 178 6.43 -18.11 -11.21
CA THR A 178 6.34 -18.99 -12.39
C THR A 178 4.91 -18.98 -12.94
N ALA A 179 4.74 -19.33 -14.22
CA ALA A 179 3.41 -19.45 -14.82
C ALA A 179 2.50 -20.43 -14.05
N ALA A 180 3.05 -21.54 -13.55
CA ALA A 180 2.29 -22.52 -12.77
C ALA A 180 1.82 -21.98 -11.40
N GLU A 181 2.60 -21.07 -10.80
CA GLU A 181 2.18 -20.36 -9.58
C GLU A 181 1.08 -19.36 -9.87
N ILE A 182 1.16 -18.62 -10.99
CA ILE A 182 0.08 -17.75 -11.45
C ILE A 182 -1.20 -18.55 -11.71
N ASP A 183 -1.11 -19.68 -12.41
CA ASP A 183 -2.26 -20.55 -12.66
C ASP A 183 -2.87 -21.10 -11.37
N ARG A 184 -2.05 -21.34 -10.34
CA ARG A 184 -2.57 -21.71 -9.01
C ARG A 184 -3.29 -20.53 -8.37
N MET A 185 -2.69 -19.35 -8.34
CA MET A 185 -3.30 -18.17 -7.73
C MET A 185 -4.62 -17.78 -8.41
N ASP A 186 -4.70 -17.89 -9.73
CA ASP A 186 -5.95 -17.73 -10.48
C ASP A 186 -7.03 -18.70 -9.98
N ARG A 187 -6.68 -19.98 -9.77
CA ARG A 187 -7.58 -20.97 -9.15
C ARG A 187 -7.94 -20.69 -7.69
N ASP A 188 -7.05 -20.03 -6.95
CA ASP A 188 -7.29 -19.57 -5.59
C ASP A 188 -8.20 -18.30 -5.57
N GLY A 189 -8.50 -17.73 -6.75
CA GLY A 189 -9.35 -16.55 -6.93
C GLY A 189 -8.61 -15.21 -6.93
N VAL A 190 -7.29 -15.22 -7.12
CA VAL A 190 -6.46 -14.00 -7.15
C VAL A 190 -6.59 -13.26 -8.48
N ASP A 191 -6.82 -11.96 -8.41
CA ASP A 191 -6.93 -11.08 -9.57
C ASP A 191 -5.63 -10.36 -9.93
N VAL A 192 -4.86 -9.97 -8.91
CA VAL A 192 -3.59 -9.26 -9.04
C VAL A 192 -2.57 -9.83 -8.08
N VAL A 193 -1.30 -9.86 -8.49
CA VAL A 193 -0.19 -10.35 -7.66
C VAL A 193 0.81 -9.23 -7.40
N GLY A 194 1.26 -9.12 -6.16
CA GLY A 194 2.40 -8.29 -5.80
C GLY A 194 3.01 -8.76 -4.48
N MET A 195 3.86 -7.94 -3.86
CA MET A 195 4.74 -8.44 -2.80
C MET A 195 4.61 -7.71 -1.46
N THR A 196 3.79 -6.67 -1.34
CA THR A 196 3.92 -5.69 -0.24
C THR A 196 2.66 -5.39 0.56
N ALA A 197 1.47 -5.84 0.12
CA ALA A 197 0.24 -5.53 0.86
C ALA A 197 0.12 -6.28 2.20
N MET A 198 0.87 -7.38 2.38
CA MET A 198 0.98 -8.13 3.63
C MET A 198 2.43 -8.17 4.11
N PRO A 199 2.69 -8.02 5.43
CA PRO A 199 1.72 -7.86 6.52
C PRO A 199 1.25 -6.41 6.76
N GLU A 200 1.50 -5.49 5.83
CA GLU A 200 1.21 -4.05 5.98
C GLU A 200 -0.26 -3.77 6.38
N ALA A 201 -1.22 -4.39 5.70
CA ALA A 201 -2.65 -4.23 5.99
C ALA A 201 -3.04 -4.76 7.38
N ALA A 202 -2.54 -5.94 7.77
CA ALA A 202 -2.81 -6.53 9.07
C ALA A 202 -2.26 -5.67 10.21
N LEU A 203 -1.01 -5.20 10.08
CA LEU A 203 -0.38 -4.33 11.06
C LEU A 203 -1.12 -2.99 11.22
N ALA A 204 -1.61 -2.41 10.12
CA ALA A 204 -2.44 -1.21 10.20
C ALA A 204 -3.74 -1.45 10.98
N ARG A 205 -4.38 -2.60 10.75
CA ARG A 205 -5.58 -3.02 11.48
C ARG A 205 -5.31 -3.22 12.97
N GLU A 206 -4.18 -3.85 13.33
CA GLU A 206 -3.79 -4.04 14.72
C GLU A 206 -3.66 -2.71 15.47
N LEU A 207 -3.20 -1.65 14.80
CA LEU A 207 -3.10 -0.31 15.39
C LEU A 207 -4.38 0.54 15.25
N GLY A 208 -5.47 -0.03 14.72
CA GLY A 208 -6.75 0.66 14.56
C GLY A 208 -6.77 1.74 13.48
N MET A 209 -5.81 1.73 12.55
CA MET A 209 -5.78 2.64 11.41
C MET A 209 -6.66 2.11 10.29
N SER A 210 -7.35 3.00 9.58
CA SER A 210 -7.98 2.67 8.30
C SER A 210 -6.86 2.40 7.28
N TYR A 211 -7.01 1.37 6.45
CA TYR A 211 -5.99 1.03 5.45
C TYR A 211 -6.66 0.63 4.14
N ALA A 212 -6.13 1.12 3.02
CA ALA A 212 -6.51 0.71 1.68
C ALA A 212 -5.27 0.61 0.80
N THR A 213 -5.27 -0.34 -0.14
CA THR A 213 -4.21 -0.45 -1.14
C THR A 213 -4.70 0.00 -2.51
N LEU A 214 -3.96 0.91 -3.15
CA LEU A 214 -4.17 1.29 -4.54
C LEU A 214 -3.17 0.50 -5.40
N ALA A 215 -3.66 -0.54 -6.04
CA ALA A 215 -2.88 -1.44 -6.87
C ALA A 215 -2.72 -0.86 -8.28
N MET A 216 -1.47 -0.72 -8.71
CA MET A 216 -1.09 -0.21 -10.03
C MET A 216 -0.66 -1.39 -10.89
N VAL A 217 -1.49 -1.77 -11.85
CA VAL A 217 -1.18 -2.93 -12.72
C VAL A 217 -0.12 -2.49 -13.73
N VAL A 218 1.12 -2.93 -13.56
CA VAL A 218 2.25 -2.48 -14.39
C VAL A 218 2.67 -3.50 -15.45
N ASN A 219 2.23 -4.74 -15.32
CA ASN A 219 2.49 -5.82 -16.27
C ASN A 219 1.43 -6.92 -16.18
N PRO A 220 1.26 -7.75 -17.21
CA PRO A 220 0.60 -9.05 -17.07
C PRO A 220 1.43 -9.96 -16.16
N ALA A 221 0.77 -10.77 -15.34
CA ALA A 221 1.43 -11.79 -14.53
C ALA A 221 2.13 -12.83 -15.41
N ALA A 222 3.10 -13.57 -14.85
CA ALA A 222 3.86 -14.57 -15.59
C ALA A 222 2.94 -15.60 -16.30
N GLY A 223 3.17 -15.83 -17.60
CA GLY A 223 2.36 -16.73 -18.41
C GLY A 223 1.00 -16.18 -18.86
N ARG A 224 0.70 -14.89 -18.60
CA ARG A 224 -0.49 -14.19 -19.13
C ARG A 224 -0.21 -13.34 -20.37
N SER A 225 1.04 -13.30 -20.83
CA SER A 225 1.49 -12.66 -22.08
C SER A 225 2.61 -13.48 -22.70
N ASP A 226 2.75 -13.41 -24.03
CA ASP A 226 3.85 -14.01 -24.78
C ASP A 226 5.14 -13.17 -24.70
N GLU A 227 5.04 -11.92 -24.23
CA GLU A 227 6.20 -11.03 -24.05
C GLU A 227 6.84 -11.21 -22.67
N PRO A 228 8.18 -11.29 -22.58
CA PRO A 228 8.89 -11.29 -21.31
C PRO A 228 8.64 -10.00 -20.53
N ILE A 229 8.48 -10.12 -19.22
CA ILE A 229 8.39 -8.97 -18.31
C ILE A 229 9.76 -8.28 -18.26
N SER A 230 9.86 -7.04 -18.76
CA SER A 230 11.08 -6.22 -18.68
C SER A 230 10.94 -5.10 -17.65
N MET A 231 12.00 -4.84 -16.89
CA MET A 231 11.99 -3.78 -15.87
C MET A 231 11.80 -2.38 -16.47
N GLU A 232 12.28 -2.16 -17.70
CA GLU A 232 12.10 -0.90 -18.42
C GLU A 232 10.62 -0.64 -18.75
N SER A 233 9.91 -1.64 -19.27
CA SER A 233 8.47 -1.53 -19.54
C SER A 233 7.66 -1.27 -18.26
N ILE A 234 8.03 -1.95 -17.18
CA ILE A 234 7.41 -1.74 -15.85
C ILE A 234 7.60 -0.30 -15.40
N HIS A 235 8.82 0.25 -15.49
CA HIS A 235 9.09 1.62 -15.05
C HIS A 235 8.27 2.65 -15.82
N GLN A 236 8.17 2.52 -17.15
CA GLN A 236 7.40 3.46 -17.97
C GLN A 236 5.89 3.41 -17.65
N VAL A 237 5.33 2.22 -17.44
CA VAL A 237 3.92 2.10 -17.04
C VAL A 237 3.72 2.63 -15.62
N LEU A 238 4.66 2.35 -14.71
CA LEU A 238 4.61 2.79 -13.33
C LEU A 238 4.61 4.31 -13.22
N GLU A 239 5.44 5.02 -13.97
CA GLU A 239 5.46 6.49 -14.00
C GLU A 239 4.08 7.05 -14.37
N ASN A 240 3.52 6.63 -15.51
CA ASN A 240 2.20 7.08 -15.96
C ASN A 240 1.05 6.72 -15.00
N THR A 241 1.16 5.56 -14.35
CA THR A 241 0.12 5.08 -13.41
C THR A 241 0.24 5.78 -12.06
N THR A 242 1.45 6.14 -11.66
CA THR A 242 1.75 6.93 -10.45
C THR A 242 1.18 8.34 -10.56
N ASP A 243 1.26 8.99 -11.73
CA ASP A 243 0.66 10.31 -11.95
C ASP A 243 -0.86 10.29 -11.73
N LYS A 244 -1.55 9.26 -12.26
CA LYS A 244 -2.99 9.07 -12.01
C LYS A 244 -3.27 8.86 -10.52
N ALA A 245 -2.46 8.06 -9.84
CA ALA A 245 -2.60 7.82 -8.41
C ALA A 245 -2.40 9.11 -7.59
N HIS A 246 -1.42 9.94 -7.93
CA HIS A 246 -1.20 11.23 -7.29
C HIS A 246 -2.38 12.18 -7.48
N GLN A 247 -2.96 12.25 -8.69
CA GLN A 247 -4.16 13.05 -8.94
C GLN A 247 -5.37 12.60 -8.08
N LEU A 248 -5.54 11.29 -7.87
CA LEU A 248 -6.55 10.77 -6.94
C LEU A 248 -6.29 11.20 -5.49
N LEU A 249 -5.04 11.10 -5.03
CA LEU A 249 -4.66 11.50 -3.67
C LEU A 249 -4.86 13.00 -3.42
N LEU A 250 -4.55 13.85 -4.41
CA LEU A 250 -4.79 15.30 -4.35
C LEU A 250 -6.29 15.64 -4.33
N SER A 251 -7.11 14.87 -5.05
CA SER A 251 -8.57 15.03 -4.98
C SER A 251 -9.11 14.61 -3.61
N LEU A 252 -8.55 13.58 -2.98
CA LEU A 252 -8.99 13.11 -1.67
C LEU A 252 -8.79 14.16 -0.58
N SER A 253 -7.67 14.88 -0.64
CA SER A 253 -7.40 15.97 0.31
C SER A 253 -8.37 17.14 0.14
N SER A 254 -8.91 17.33 -1.06
CA SER A 254 -9.79 18.47 -1.39
C SER A 254 -11.26 18.26 -0.99
N VAL A 255 -11.63 17.03 -0.59
CA VAL A 255 -13.00 16.64 -0.17
C VAL A 255 -13.13 16.55 1.36
N GLY A 256 -12.01 16.75 2.08
CA GLY A 256 -11.90 16.78 3.54
C GLY A 256 -12.75 17.85 4.21
#